data_AF-A0A3R8SG72-F1
#
_entry.id   AF-A0A3R8SG72-F1
#
_cell.length_a   1.000
_cell.length_b   1.000
_cell.length_c   1.000
_cell.angle_alpha   90.00
_cell.angle_beta   90.00
_cell.angle_gamma   90.00
#
_symmetry.space_group_name_H-M   'P 1'
#
loop_
_entity.id
_entity.type
_entity.pdbx_description
1 polymer ?
#
loop_
_entity_poly.entity_id
_entity_poly.type
_entity_poly.pdbx_seq_one_letter_code
_entity_poly.pdbx_strand_id
1 'polypeptide(L)'
;MYKLMMAVSVLALVTACSEQSQPEQKAAPAVQEATDSLSMYKTQAEALLANIRVEKEDKALEAQSAELVNLSRTLLNEFVAKYPQCQTYLDALDKAADIIPTLPLEEIESGYHADGKLPKFDDPVCYHAKDLLVHPATVQAIAMNGFKGPEDYKSAEMEIVEVIAHFDQVERALK
;
A
#
# COMPACT_ATOMS: atom_id res chain seq x y z
N MET A 1 -60.07 45.92 -33.29
CA MET A 1 -60.78 46.70 -32.26
C MET A 1 -59.89 46.76 -31.03
N TYR A 2 -59.50 47.96 -30.63
CA TYR A 2 -58.73 48.20 -29.41
C TYR A 2 -59.60 47.90 -28.17
N LYS A 3 -59.02 47.22 -27.18
CA LYS A 3 -59.34 47.50 -25.77
C LYS A 3 -58.13 47.18 -24.88
N LEU A 4 -57.46 48.26 -24.55
CA LEU A 4 -56.55 48.45 -23.43
C LEU A 4 -57.40 48.55 -22.14
N MET A 5 -56.97 47.93 -21.04
CA MET A 5 -57.09 48.39 -19.64
C MET A 5 -56.56 47.27 -18.73
N MET A 6 -55.40 47.48 -18.10
CA MET A 6 -55.24 47.82 -16.66
C MET A 6 -55.60 46.67 -15.71
N ALA A 7 -54.92 46.38 -14.60
CA ALA A 7 -53.65 46.76 -13.99
C ALA A 7 -53.55 45.95 -12.68
N VAL A 8 -52.33 45.80 -12.15
CA VAL A 8 -51.97 45.56 -10.72
C VAL A 8 -52.39 44.22 -10.08
N SER A 9 -51.40 43.39 -9.71
CA SER A 9 -50.96 43.24 -8.30
C SER A 9 -50.01 42.06 -8.15
N VAL A 10 -48.80 42.39 -7.69
CA VAL A 10 -47.79 41.46 -7.19
C VAL A 10 -48.30 40.80 -5.91
N LEU A 11 -48.17 39.48 -5.81
CA LEU A 11 -47.89 38.85 -4.51
C LEU A 11 -46.94 37.67 -4.76
N ALA A 12 -45.66 37.93 -4.53
CA ALA A 12 -44.63 36.90 -4.44
C ALA A 12 -44.83 36.13 -3.14
N LEU A 13 -45.24 34.87 -3.23
CA LEU A 13 -45.12 33.92 -2.13
C LEU A 13 -43.77 33.22 -2.31
N VAL A 14 -42.74 33.84 -1.74
CA VAL A 14 -41.43 33.20 -1.54
C VAL A 14 -41.64 32.18 -0.41
N THR A 15 -41.86 30.92 -0.77
CA THR A 15 -41.74 29.82 0.20
C THR A 15 -40.26 29.70 0.54
N ALA A 16 -39.89 30.25 1.69
CA ALA A 16 -38.61 30.01 2.34
C ALA A 16 -38.51 28.52 2.68
N CYS A 17 -37.91 27.73 1.80
CA CYS A 17 -37.32 26.46 2.21
C CYS A 17 -36.13 26.82 3.09
N SER A 18 -36.34 26.68 4.40
CA SER A 18 -35.30 26.79 5.40
C SER A 18 -34.17 25.84 4.99
N GLU A 19 -33.04 26.43 4.67
CA GLU A 19 -31.79 25.73 4.39
C GLU A 19 -31.38 25.04 5.70
N GLN A 20 -31.79 23.78 5.86
CA GLN A 20 -31.15 22.91 6.83
C GLN A 20 -29.81 22.52 6.21
N SER A 21 -28.80 23.36 6.48
CA SER A 21 -27.41 22.95 6.38
C SER A 21 -27.25 21.73 7.28
N GLN A 22 -27.30 20.54 6.68
CA GLN A 22 -26.77 19.35 7.32
C GLN A 22 -25.33 19.67 7.70
N PRO A 23 -24.91 19.39 8.93
CA PRO A 23 -23.48 19.40 9.22
C PRO A 23 -22.85 18.38 8.27
N GLU A 24 -21.91 18.86 7.45
CA GLU A 24 -20.97 17.99 6.74
C GLU A 24 -20.46 16.96 7.74
N GLN A 25 -20.87 15.70 7.56
CA GLN A 25 -20.14 14.58 8.12
C GLN A 25 -18.75 14.64 7.49
N LYS A 26 -17.80 15.22 8.23
CA LYS A 26 -16.38 14.85 8.11
C LYS A 26 -16.25 13.37 8.49
N ALA A 27 -16.53 12.49 7.56
CA ALA A 27 -15.82 11.22 7.42
C ALA A 27 -14.71 11.47 6.38
N ALA A 28 -13.49 10.98 6.46
CA ALA A 28 -12.60 10.55 7.52
C ALA A 28 -11.20 10.64 6.83
N PRO A 29 -10.13 11.13 7.48
CA PRO A 29 -8.81 11.30 6.85
C PRO A 29 -8.23 9.99 6.28
N ALA A 30 -8.59 8.85 6.88
CA ALA A 30 -7.97 7.55 6.59
C ALA A 30 -8.23 6.98 5.19
N VAL A 31 -9.37 7.27 4.55
CA VAL A 31 -9.70 6.67 3.23
C VAL A 31 -8.91 7.33 2.09
N GLN A 32 -8.64 8.63 2.24
CA GLN A 32 -7.93 9.40 1.22
C GLN A 32 -6.41 9.19 1.31
N GLU A 33 -5.86 9.02 2.51
CA GLU A 33 -4.46 8.63 2.73
C GLU A 33 -4.16 7.23 2.18
N ALA A 34 -5.03 6.24 2.43
CA ALA A 34 -4.82 4.87 1.94
C ALA A 34 -4.82 4.76 0.40
N THR A 35 -5.57 5.63 -0.29
CA THR A 35 -5.59 5.68 -1.76
C THR A 35 -4.25 6.20 -2.31
N ASP A 36 -3.59 7.10 -1.59
CA ASP A 36 -2.28 7.64 -1.96
C ASP A 36 -1.17 6.61 -1.73
N SER A 37 -1.16 5.97 -0.54
CA SER A 37 -0.20 4.91 -0.18
C SER A 37 -0.22 3.73 -1.17
N LEU A 38 -1.41 3.26 -1.56
CA LEU A 38 -1.56 2.16 -2.53
C LEU A 38 -1.01 2.54 -3.91
N SER A 39 -1.32 3.74 -4.40
CA SER A 39 -0.85 4.22 -5.70
C SER A 39 0.67 4.42 -5.71
N MET A 40 1.23 4.99 -4.64
CA MET A 40 2.67 5.16 -4.47
C MET A 40 3.39 3.82 -4.46
N TYR A 41 2.89 2.86 -3.66
CA TYR A 41 3.47 1.54 -3.55
C TYR A 41 3.54 0.83 -4.91
N LYS A 42 2.41 0.79 -5.65
CA LYS A 42 2.36 0.18 -6.98
C LYS A 42 3.37 0.80 -7.93
N THR A 43 3.40 2.13 -7.98
CA THR A 43 4.31 2.88 -8.87
C THR A 43 5.77 2.56 -8.55
N GLN A 44 6.13 2.50 -7.26
CA GLN A 44 7.49 2.21 -6.84
C GLN A 44 7.88 0.74 -7.07
N ALA A 45 6.98 -0.21 -6.84
CA ALA A 45 7.21 -1.62 -7.15
C ALA A 45 7.44 -1.84 -8.66
N GLU A 46 6.61 -1.23 -9.51
CA GLU A 46 6.77 -1.30 -10.97
C GLU A 46 8.09 -0.65 -11.44
N ALA A 47 8.48 0.48 -10.83
CA ALA A 47 9.74 1.14 -11.13
C ALA A 47 10.96 0.34 -10.67
N LEU A 48 10.89 -0.32 -9.51
CA LEU A 48 11.93 -1.22 -9.01
C LEU A 48 12.08 -2.43 -9.96
N LEU A 49 10.98 -3.07 -10.35
CA LEU A 49 10.98 -4.17 -11.32
C LEU A 49 11.65 -3.77 -12.63
N ALA A 50 11.30 -2.59 -13.17
CA ALA A 50 11.88 -2.08 -14.40
C ALA A 50 13.40 -1.87 -14.26
N ASN A 51 13.87 -1.35 -13.11
CA ASN A 51 15.29 -1.14 -12.85
C ASN A 51 16.07 -2.44 -12.64
N ILE A 52 15.47 -3.45 -12.01
CA ILE A 52 16.07 -4.79 -11.88
C ILE A 52 16.28 -5.40 -13.28
N ARG A 53 15.28 -5.30 -14.17
CA ARG A 53 15.33 -5.87 -15.53
C ARG A 53 16.38 -5.25 -16.45
N VAL A 54 16.81 -4.02 -16.16
CA VAL A 54 17.90 -3.35 -16.88
C VAL A 54 19.22 -3.41 -16.12
N GLU A 55 19.30 -4.26 -15.09
CA GLU A 55 20.48 -4.53 -14.28
C GLU A 55 21.11 -3.25 -13.71
N LYS A 56 20.27 -2.40 -13.09
CA LYS A 56 20.73 -1.17 -12.46
C LYS A 56 21.63 -1.48 -11.26
N GLU A 57 22.55 -0.56 -10.97
CA GLU A 57 23.54 -0.70 -9.90
C GLU A 57 22.95 -1.03 -8.52
N ASP A 58 23.64 -1.90 -7.78
CA ASP A 58 23.23 -2.45 -6.48
C ASP A 58 22.74 -1.38 -5.51
N LYS A 59 23.48 -0.28 -5.37
CA LYS A 59 23.13 0.81 -4.45
C LYS A 59 21.81 1.50 -4.81
N ALA A 60 21.48 1.58 -6.10
CA ALA A 60 20.21 2.14 -6.52
C ALA A 60 19.07 1.17 -6.21
N LEU A 61 19.27 -0.13 -6.45
CA LEU A 61 18.27 -1.16 -6.14
C LEU A 61 18.05 -1.31 -4.63
N GLU A 62 19.12 -1.23 -3.83
CA GLU A 62 19.06 -1.18 -2.37
C GLU A 62 18.18 -0.01 -1.90
N ALA A 63 18.46 1.20 -2.37
CA ALA A 63 17.71 2.39 -1.97
C ALA A 63 16.22 2.31 -2.36
N GLN A 64 15.93 1.85 -3.58
CA GLN A 64 14.55 1.67 -4.04
C GLN A 64 13.80 0.59 -3.25
N SER A 65 14.48 -0.49 -2.91
CA SER A 65 13.88 -1.57 -2.11
C SER A 65 13.61 -1.11 -0.68
N ALA A 66 14.52 -0.33 -0.08
CA ALA A 66 14.34 0.27 1.24
C ALA A 66 13.17 1.28 1.29
N GLU A 67 13.01 2.11 0.26
CA GLU A 67 11.84 2.99 0.09
C GLU A 67 10.54 2.18 0.03
N LEU A 68 10.54 1.07 -0.72
CA LEU A 68 9.39 0.20 -0.83
C LEU A 68 9.07 -0.49 0.50
N VAL A 69 10.06 -0.95 1.26
CA VAL A 69 9.89 -1.46 2.65
C VAL A 69 9.22 -0.40 3.53
N ASN A 70 9.64 0.86 3.47
CA ASN A 70 9.03 1.93 4.26
C ASN A 70 7.56 2.18 3.87
N LEU A 71 7.23 2.13 2.59
CA LEU A 71 5.85 2.17 2.14
C LEU A 71 5.05 0.95 2.60
N SER A 72 5.65 -0.25 2.61
CA SER A 72 5.01 -1.44 3.15
C SER A 72 4.61 -1.22 4.61
N ARG A 73 5.48 -0.67 5.45
CA ARG A 73 5.16 -0.36 6.86
C ARG A 73 3.95 0.57 7.00
N THR A 74 3.83 1.56 6.12
CA THR A 74 2.66 2.45 6.06
C THR A 74 1.39 1.67 5.71
N LEU A 75 1.44 0.87 4.64
CA LEU A 75 0.32 0.02 4.22
C LEU A 75 -0.05 -1.04 5.27
N LEU A 76 0.92 -1.61 5.99
CA LEU A 76 0.64 -2.56 7.07
C LEU A 76 -0.20 -1.91 8.18
N ASN A 77 0.13 -0.67 8.57
CA ASN A 77 -0.64 0.07 9.57
C ASN A 77 -2.08 0.36 9.09
N GLU A 78 -2.24 0.79 7.84
CA GLU A 78 -3.56 1.00 7.21
C GLU A 78 -4.36 -0.31 7.12
N PHE A 79 -3.68 -1.40 6.76
CA PHE A 79 -4.28 -2.72 6.63
C PHE A 79 -4.78 -3.23 7.97
N VAL A 80 -3.99 -3.10 9.02
CA VAL A 80 -4.37 -3.47 10.39
C VAL A 80 -5.56 -2.65 10.90
N ALA A 81 -5.68 -1.38 10.51
CA ALA A 81 -6.86 -0.58 10.85
C ALA A 81 -8.17 -1.17 10.27
N LYS A 82 -8.12 -1.80 9.10
CA LYS A 82 -9.26 -2.50 8.47
C LYS A 82 -9.38 -3.96 8.93
N TYR A 83 -8.26 -4.61 9.23
CA TYR A 83 -8.14 -6.03 9.59
C TYR A 83 -7.41 -6.20 10.94
N PRO A 84 -8.04 -5.83 12.07
CA PRO A 84 -7.40 -5.86 13.38
C PRO A 84 -6.98 -7.27 13.82
N GLN A 85 -7.56 -8.33 13.24
CA GLN A 85 -7.11 -9.71 13.47
C GLN A 85 -5.66 -9.94 13.00
N CYS A 86 -5.14 -9.12 12.09
CA CYS A 86 -3.77 -9.23 11.59
C CYS A 86 -2.74 -8.49 12.47
N GLN A 87 -3.16 -7.69 13.46
CA GLN A 87 -2.28 -6.80 14.24
C GLN A 87 -1.07 -7.55 14.82
N THR A 88 -1.29 -8.62 15.59
CA THR A 88 -0.19 -9.35 16.25
C THR A 88 0.85 -9.86 15.26
N TYR A 89 0.38 -10.31 14.09
CA TYR A 89 1.23 -10.85 13.03
C TYR A 89 2.02 -9.75 12.30
N LEU A 90 1.34 -8.70 11.87
CA LEU A 90 1.95 -7.61 11.10
C LEU A 90 2.82 -6.69 11.99
N ASP A 91 2.52 -6.56 13.29
CA ASP A 91 3.39 -5.88 14.25
C ASP A 91 4.69 -6.63 14.49
N ALA A 92 4.64 -7.96 14.51
CA ALA A 92 5.85 -8.76 14.66
C ALA A 92 6.77 -8.60 13.44
N LEU A 93 6.17 -8.53 12.24
CA LEU A 93 6.86 -8.24 11.00
C LEU A 93 7.45 -6.83 10.98
N ASP A 94 6.67 -5.80 11.33
CA ASP A 94 7.13 -4.40 11.34
C ASP A 94 8.34 -4.19 12.26
N LYS A 95 8.34 -4.84 13.43
CA LYS A 95 9.49 -4.83 14.36
C LYS A 95 10.76 -5.47 13.79
N ALA A 96 10.62 -6.37 12.83
CA ALA A 96 11.72 -7.03 12.16
C ALA A 96 12.17 -6.31 10.88
N ALA A 97 11.41 -5.31 10.40
CA ALA A 97 11.62 -4.68 9.09
C ALA A 97 13.06 -4.16 8.88
N ASP A 98 13.65 -3.56 9.92
CA ASP A 98 15.01 -3.01 9.83
C ASP A 98 16.10 -4.10 9.92
N ILE A 99 15.76 -5.30 10.39
CA ILE A 99 16.69 -6.42 10.56
C ILE A 99 16.67 -7.34 9.34
N ILE A 100 15.51 -7.60 8.73
CA ILE A 100 15.34 -8.55 7.62
C ILE A 100 16.38 -8.33 6.51
N PRO A 101 16.62 -7.11 5.99
CA PRO A 101 17.59 -6.89 4.92
C PRO A 101 19.04 -7.25 5.28
N THR A 102 19.35 -7.36 6.57
CA THR A 102 20.70 -7.67 7.08
C THR A 102 20.94 -9.16 7.30
N LEU A 103 19.90 -10.00 7.12
CA LEU A 103 19.97 -11.43 7.35
C LEU A 103 20.51 -12.18 6.12
N PRO A 104 21.08 -13.39 6.31
CA PRO A 104 21.30 -14.32 5.21
C PRO A 104 19.99 -14.64 4.47
N LEU A 105 20.02 -14.77 3.14
CA LEU A 105 18.82 -15.04 2.35
C LEU A 105 18.04 -16.28 2.84
N GLU A 106 18.74 -17.37 3.18
CA GLU A 106 18.11 -18.59 3.74
C GLU A 106 17.33 -18.31 5.05
N GLU A 107 17.80 -17.36 5.85
CA GLU A 107 17.15 -16.95 7.10
C GLU A 107 15.94 -16.05 6.83
N ILE A 108 15.94 -15.28 5.73
CA ILE A 108 14.78 -14.54 5.25
C ILE A 108 13.72 -15.52 4.72
N GLU A 109 14.12 -16.47 3.88
CA GLU A 109 13.25 -17.50 3.31
C GLU A 109 12.55 -18.31 4.41
N SER A 110 13.32 -18.93 5.30
CA SER A 110 12.77 -19.78 6.36
C SER A 110 12.07 -19.00 7.46
N GLY A 111 12.53 -17.78 7.76
CA GLY A 111 12.05 -16.99 8.88
C GLY A 111 10.82 -16.13 8.57
N TYR A 112 10.78 -15.53 7.38
CA TYR A 112 9.79 -14.49 7.05
C TYR A 112 8.99 -14.81 5.79
N HIS A 113 9.54 -15.47 4.77
CA HIS A 113 8.71 -15.98 3.67
C HIS A 113 7.86 -17.17 4.12
N ALA A 114 8.47 -18.13 4.83
CA ALA A 114 7.84 -19.34 5.36
C ALA A 114 7.37 -19.23 6.83
N ASP A 115 7.28 -18.01 7.37
CA ASP A 115 6.72 -17.70 8.70
C ASP A 115 7.42 -18.34 9.92
N GLY A 116 8.63 -18.87 9.78
CA GLY A 116 9.35 -19.54 10.88
C GLY A 116 9.66 -18.65 12.10
N LYS A 117 9.67 -17.33 11.93
CA LYS A 117 9.92 -16.34 13.00
C LYS A 117 8.72 -15.46 13.33
N LEU A 118 7.62 -15.61 12.59
CA LEU A 118 6.41 -14.83 12.81
C LEU A 118 5.42 -15.63 13.68
N PRO A 119 4.56 -14.95 14.46
CA PRO A 119 3.47 -15.64 15.15
C PRO A 119 2.50 -16.23 14.12
N LYS A 120 1.69 -17.20 14.54
CA LYS A 120 0.64 -17.74 13.67
C LYS A 120 -0.43 -16.69 13.38
N PHE A 121 -1.02 -16.76 12.19
CA PHE A 121 -2.20 -16.02 11.80
C PHE A 121 -3.32 -16.99 11.40
N ASP A 122 -4.57 -16.56 11.52
CA ASP A 122 -5.75 -17.39 11.24
C ASP A 122 -6.46 -16.99 9.93
N ASP A 123 -6.11 -15.84 9.35
CA ASP A 123 -6.75 -15.28 8.15
C ASP A 123 -5.71 -15.10 7.02
N PRO A 124 -5.88 -15.79 5.87
CA PRO A 124 -4.98 -15.65 4.71
C PRO A 124 -4.80 -14.21 4.21
N VAL A 125 -5.73 -13.30 4.53
CA VAL A 125 -5.58 -11.89 4.15
C VAL A 125 -4.34 -11.24 4.80
N CYS A 126 -3.94 -11.70 5.99
CA CYS A 126 -2.76 -11.19 6.69
C CYS A 126 -1.45 -11.57 5.98
N TYR A 127 -1.42 -12.75 5.35
CA TYR A 127 -0.26 -13.24 4.62
C TYR A 127 0.06 -12.35 3.41
N HIS A 128 -0.96 -11.92 2.65
CA HIS A 128 -0.74 -11.01 1.52
C HIS A 128 -0.19 -9.65 1.95
N ALA A 129 -0.63 -9.12 3.09
CA ALA A 129 -0.09 -7.87 3.63
C ALA A 129 1.37 -8.02 4.06
N LYS A 130 1.75 -9.14 4.72
CA LYS A 130 3.14 -9.44 5.08
C LYS A 130 4.07 -9.32 3.86
N ASP A 131 3.67 -9.94 2.77
CA ASP A 131 4.55 -10.11 1.62
C ASP A 131 4.85 -8.80 0.91
N LEU A 132 4.04 -7.75 1.12
CA LEU A 132 4.41 -6.40 0.71
C LEU A 132 5.71 -5.93 1.36
N LEU A 133 6.06 -6.40 2.56
CA LEU A 133 7.30 -6.03 3.23
C LEU A 133 8.42 -7.02 2.96
N VAL A 134 8.14 -8.32 3.02
CA VAL A 134 9.20 -9.34 2.96
C VAL A 134 9.89 -9.35 1.60
N HIS A 135 9.15 -9.36 0.48
CA HIS A 135 9.78 -9.40 -0.84
C HIS A 135 10.71 -8.20 -1.12
N PRO A 136 10.32 -6.93 -0.87
CA PRO A 136 11.25 -5.81 -1.03
C PRO A 136 12.43 -5.88 -0.06
N ALA A 137 12.23 -6.35 1.17
CA ALA A 137 13.34 -6.53 2.11
C ALA A 137 14.32 -7.62 1.64
N THR A 138 13.85 -8.67 0.97
CA THR A 138 14.69 -9.68 0.32
C THR A 138 15.51 -9.08 -0.82
N VAL A 139 14.90 -8.25 -1.68
CA VAL A 139 15.65 -7.54 -2.74
C VAL A 139 16.69 -6.59 -2.14
N GLN A 140 16.35 -5.89 -1.06
CA GLN A 140 17.30 -5.06 -0.33
C GLN A 140 18.48 -5.89 0.20
N ALA A 141 18.23 -7.08 0.75
CA ALA A 141 19.29 -7.99 1.21
C ALA A 141 20.18 -8.48 0.06
N ILE A 142 19.61 -8.81 -1.11
CA ILE A 142 20.38 -9.17 -2.32
C ILE A 142 21.29 -8.00 -2.71
N ALA A 143 20.74 -6.78 -2.77
CA ALA A 143 21.48 -5.58 -3.13
C ALA A 143 22.61 -5.25 -2.15
N MET A 144 22.36 -5.37 -0.84
CA MET A 144 23.36 -5.15 0.21
C MET A 144 24.51 -6.17 0.14
N ASN A 145 24.23 -7.39 -0.31
CA ASN A 145 25.24 -8.44 -0.52
C ASN A 145 26.01 -8.29 -1.85
N GLY A 146 25.57 -7.36 -2.70
CA GLY A 146 26.06 -7.10 -4.03
C GLY A 146 25.59 -8.12 -5.06
N PHE A 147 25.10 -7.66 -6.22
CA PHE A 147 24.69 -8.53 -7.32
C PHE A 147 25.94 -9.09 -8.00
N LYS A 148 26.13 -10.42 -7.90
CA LYS A 148 27.31 -11.14 -8.42
C LYS A 148 27.11 -11.66 -9.84
N GLY A 149 25.87 -11.71 -10.31
CA GLY A 149 25.57 -12.14 -11.67
C GLY A 149 24.07 -12.20 -11.99
N PRO A 150 23.72 -12.71 -13.18
CA PRO A 150 22.35 -12.68 -13.68
C PRO A 150 21.32 -13.39 -12.81
N GLU A 151 21.71 -14.42 -12.06
CA GLU A 151 20.79 -15.15 -11.17
C GLU A 151 20.32 -14.28 -9.99
N ASP A 152 21.13 -13.33 -9.52
CA ASP A 152 20.72 -12.41 -8.45
C ASP A 152 19.65 -11.44 -8.97
N TYR A 153 19.81 -10.92 -10.20
CA TYR A 153 18.80 -10.07 -10.85
C TYR A 153 17.51 -10.83 -11.11
N LYS A 154 17.61 -12.10 -11.53
CA LYS A 154 16.45 -12.96 -11.72
C LYS A 154 15.74 -13.26 -10.40
N SER A 155 16.49 -13.51 -9.32
CA SER A 155 15.92 -13.70 -8.00
C SER A 155 15.17 -12.43 -7.55
N ALA A 156 15.82 -11.27 -7.67
CA ALA A 156 15.21 -9.99 -7.33
C ALA A 156 13.97 -9.67 -8.20
N GLU A 157 13.99 -10.02 -9.49
CA GLU A 157 12.84 -9.89 -10.37
C GLU A 157 11.66 -10.74 -9.87
N MET A 158 11.92 -11.99 -9.48
CA MET A 158 10.88 -12.88 -8.95
C MET A 158 10.25 -12.32 -7.68
N GLU A 159 11.06 -11.82 -6.74
CA GLU A 159 10.56 -11.18 -5.51
C GLU A 159 9.58 -10.03 -5.83
N ILE A 160 9.91 -9.16 -6.80
CA ILE A 160 9.04 -8.02 -7.13
C ILE A 160 7.85 -8.42 -8.01
N VAL A 161 7.95 -9.49 -8.81
CA VAL A 161 6.78 -10.05 -9.49
C VAL A 161 5.79 -10.61 -8.47
N GLU A 162 6.28 -11.33 -7.46
CA GLU A 162 5.45 -11.84 -6.37
C GLU A 162 4.84 -10.69 -5.58
N VAL A 163 5.63 -9.67 -5.19
CA VAL A 163 5.08 -8.54 -4.42
C VAL A 163 3.95 -7.79 -5.15
N ILE A 164 4.02 -7.66 -6.47
CA ILE A 164 2.94 -7.06 -7.26
C ILE A 164 1.67 -7.94 -7.23
N ALA A 165 1.81 -9.26 -7.26
CA ALA A 165 0.68 -10.17 -7.13
C ALA A 165 0.05 -10.12 -5.73
N HIS A 166 0.85 -10.00 -4.67
CA HIS A 166 0.37 -9.78 -3.30
C HIS A 166 -0.31 -8.41 -3.15
N PHE A 167 0.27 -7.37 -3.75
CA PHE A 167 -0.29 -6.03 -3.78
C PHE A 167 -1.69 -6.02 -4.37
N ASP A 168 -1.92 -6.72 -5.48
CA ASP A 168 -3.26 -6.79 -6.08
C ASP A 168 -4.31 -7.37 -5.11
N GLN A 169 -3.94 -8.29 -4.22
CA GLN A 169 -4.85 -8.81 -3.18
C GLN A 169 -5.08 -7.78 -2.08
N VAL A 170 -4.02 -7.11 -1.62
CA VAL A 170 -4.11 -6.06 -0.59
C VAL A 170 -4.94 -4.88 -1.09
N GLU A 171 -4.74 -4.45 -2.33
CA GLU A 171 -5.49 -3.35 -2.94
C GLU A 171 -6.99 -3.68 -3.01
N ARG A 172 -7.35 -4.90 -3.41
CA ARG A 172 -8.75 -5.37 -3.40
C ARG A 172 -9.33 -5.45 -1.99
N ALA A 173 -8.51 -5.86 -1.01
CA ALA A 173 -8.93 -5.95 0.38
C ALA A 173 -9.12 -4.57 1.02
N LEU A 174 -8.37 -3.54 0.60
CA LEU A 174 -8.45 -2.18 1.16
C LEU A 174 -9.51 -1.28 0.50
N LYS A 175 -9.81 -1.49 -0.79
CA LYS A 175 -10.93 -0.84 -1.48
C LYS A 175 -12.30 -1.35 -0.98
#